data_AF-A0A7X9E4W9-F1
#
_entry.id   AF-A0A7X9E4W9-F1
#
_cell.length_a   1.000
_cell.length_b   1.000
_cell.length_c   1.000
_cell.angle_alpha   90.00
_cell.angle_beta   90.00
_cell.angle_gamma   90.00
#
_symmetry.space_group_name_H-M   'P 1'
#
loop_
_entity.id
_entity.type
_entity.pdbx_description
1 polymer ?
#
loop_
_entity_poly.entity_id
_entity_poly.type
_entity_poly.pdbx_seq_one_letter_code
_entity_poly.pdbx_strand_id
1 'polypeptide(L)'
;MKTYPFIIFLALICISCKKNSSGTTEPESTPPIQTEHFTILLFDNLSNSFATPVLNKLNENYDRILADLELTSIPKVSVQIWNDETHFQNDMKSALGVNYWGSTGYVYNGTNIRVLNRNDLPQTVLHEFAHVVSLQVNRQFGNNPRWFWEAVALYEAGDFVHPRNISYLTEGNFPTLEELNTDFNQGNQKIYQVGYLLSEYIINTWGKSKFVLMIKTNANISTSLGVTTGQFEAGWKEFVTGKYLVGS
;
A
#
# COMPACT_ATOMS: atom_id res chain seq x y z
N MET A 1 48.88 -62.77 -27.47
CA MET A 1 48.22 -63.41 -26.30
C MET A 1 47.33 -62.36 -25.66
N LYS A 2 46.02 -62.59 -25.64
CA LYS A 2 45.01 -61.66 -25.12
C LYS A 2 44.96 -61.76 -23.59
N THR A 3 45.05 -60.64 -22.89
CA THR A 3 44.64 -60.51 -21.49
C THR A 3 43.76 -59.26 -21.37
N TYR A 4 42.53 -59.49 -20.93
CA TYR A 4 41.47 -58.53 -20.59
C TYR A 4 41.21 -58.65 -19.06
N PRO A 5 40.43 -57.77 -18.43
CA PRO A 5 40.90 -56.78 -17.45
C PRO A 5 40.60 -57.17 -16.00
N PHE A 6 41.24 -56.50 -15.04
CA PHE A 6 40.81 -56.53 -13.63
C PHE A 6 39.92 -55.30 -13.39
N ILE A 7 38.62 -55.53 -13.29
CA ILE A 7 37.61 -54.54 -12.89
C ILE A 7 37.50 -54.62 -11.37
N ILE A 8 37.87 -53.54 -10.67
CA ILE A 8 37.58 -53.38 -9.24
C ILE A 8 36.21 -52.71 -9.12
N PHE A 9 35.26 -53.44 -8.54
CA PHE A 9 33.93 -52.96 -8.18
C PHE A 9 34.04 -52.18 -6.86
N LEU A 10 33.96 -50.86 -6.91
CA LEU A 10 33.88 -50.01 -5.73
C LEU A 10 32.40 -49.81 -5.37
N ALA A 11 31.92 -50.51 -4.35
CA ALA A 11 30.59 -50.29 -3.78
C ALA A 11 30.58 -48.96 -3.01
N LEU A 12 30.03 -47.91 -3.63
CA LEU A 12 29.70 -46.66 -2.97
C LEU A 12 28.44 -46.85 -2.11
N ILE A 13 28.65 -46.95 -0.80
CA ILE A 13 27.58 -46.86 0.19
C ILE A 13 27.12 -45.40 0.22
N CYS A 14 26.01 -45.11 -0.46
CA CYS A 14 25.30 -43.85 -0.31
C CYS A 14 24.65 -43.81 1.08
N ILE A 15 25.35 -43.25 2.06
CA ILE A 15 24.76 -42.82 3.33
C ILE A 15 23.88 -41.61 3.00
N SER A 16 22.58 -41.87 2.85
CA SER A 16 21.56 -40.84 2.74
C SER A 16 21.47 -40.09 4.06
N CYS A 17 22.13 -38.95 4.15
CA CYS A 17 21.84 -37.96 5.18
C CYS A 17 20.43 -37.41 4.91
N LYS A 18 19.42 -37.97 5.58
CA LYS A 18 18.13 -37.30 5.78
C LYS A 18 18.40 -36.01 6.56
N LYS A 19 18.58 -34.92 5.82
CA LYS A 19 18.39 -33.58 6.34
C LYS A 19 16.90 -33.48 6.66
N ASN A 20 16.54 -33.52 7.93
CA ASN A 20 15.25 -33.02 8.38
C ASN A 20 15.27 -31.50 8.13
N SER A 21 14.96 -31.09 6.90
CA SER A 21 14.48 -29.75 6.65
C SER A 21 13.15 -29.67 7.38
N SER A 22 13.12 -28.91 8.46
CA SER A 22 11.93 -28.17 8.87
C SER A 22 11.47 -27.38 7.64
N GLY A 23 10.68 -28.03 6.79
CA GLY A 23 10.16 -27.45 5.57
C GLY A 23 9.06 -26.49 5.96
N THR A 24 9.42 -25.22 6.14
CA THR A 24 8.50 -24.16 5.75
C THR A 24 8.39 -24.27 4.23
N THR A 25 7.47 -25.11 3.76
CA THR A 25 7.02 -25.05 2.37
C THR A 25 6.58 -23.62 2.13
N GLU A 26 7.24 -22.92 1.20
CA GLU A 26 6.73 -21.63 0.72
C GLU A 26 5.26 -21.80 0.35
N PRO A 27 4.39 -20.84 0.71
CA PRO A 27 2.97 -20.98 0.44
C PRO A 27 2.77 -21.15 -1.07
N GLU A 28 2.06 -22.22 -1.44
CA GLU A 28 1.77 -22.50 -2.83
C GLU A 28 0.89 -21.38 -3.40
N SER A 29 1.24 -20.91 -4.61
CA SER A 29 0.46 -19.91 -5.33
C SER A 29 -0.20 -20.52 -6.56
N THR A 30 -1.34 -19.94 -6.91
CA THR A 30 -2.00 -20.20 -8.20
C THR A 30 -1.15 -19.70 -9.37
N PRO A 31 -1.32 -20.27 -10.58
CA PRO A 31 -0.74 -19.69 -11.80
C PRO A 31 -1.13 -18.20 -11.93
N PRO A 32 -0.18 -17.31 -12.26
CA PRO A 32 -0.45 -15.87 -12.28
C PRO A 32 -1.55 -15.49 -13.29
N ILE A 33 -2.49 -14.65 -12.86
CA ILE A 33 -3.51 -14.05 -13.71
C ILE A 33 -2.97 -12.73 -14.23
N GLN A 34 -2.85 -12.58 -15.55
CA GLN A 34 -2.21 -11.41 -16.16
C GLN A 34 -3.19 -10.55 -16.97
N THR A 35 -3.06 -9.24 -16.84
CA THR A 35 -3.69 -8.24 -17.73
C THR A 35 -2.61 -7.36 -18.36
N GLU A 36 -2.97 -6.28 -19.04
CA GLU A 36 -2.00 -5.31 -19.55
C GLU A 36 -1.21 -4.63 -18.42
N HIS A 37 -1.91 -4.12 -17.40
CA HIS A 37 -1.30 -3.32 -16.32
C HIS A 37 -0.97 -4.12 -15.06
N PHE A 38 -1.55 -5.32 -14.89
CA PHE A 38 -1.49 -6.04 -13.61
C PHE A 38 -1.11 -7.52 -13.76
N THR A 39 -0.57 -8.07 -12.68
CA THR A 39 -0.40 -9.52 -12.47
C THR A 39 -0.87 -9.87 -11.06
N ILE A 40 -1.81 -10.79 -10.94
CA ILE A 40 -2.34 -11.26 -9.66
C ILE A 40 -1.77 -12.64 -9.35
N LEU A 41 -1.21 -12.79 -8.15
CA LEU A 41 -0.87 -14.09 -7.55
C LEU A 41 -1.72 -14.30 -6.31
N LEU A 42 -2.36 -15.46 -6.22
CA LEU A 42 -3.20 -15.84 -5.09
C LEU A 42 -2.52 -16.98 -4.33
N PHE A 43 -2.38 -16.82 -3.02
CA PHE A 43 -1.78 -17.78 -2.10
C PHE A 43 -2.83 -18.46 -1.23
N ASP A 44 -2.43 -19.49 -0.49
CA ASP A 44 -3.23 -20.13 0.56
C ASP A 44 -4.57 -20.69 0.06
N ASN A 45 -4.54 -21.31 -1.12
CA ASN A 45 -5.69 -21.93 -1.80
C ASN A 45 -6.84 -20.95 -2.15
N LEU A 46 -6.53 -19.65 -2.31
CA LEU A 46 -7.49 -18.69 -2.85
C LEU A 46 -7.89 -19.04 -4.29
N SER A 47 -9.19 -19.07 -4.53
CA SER A 47 -9.77 -19.28 -5.86
C SER A 47 -9.56 -18.07 -6.77
N ASN A 48 -9.41 -18.30 -8.08
CA ASN A 48 -9.34 -17.27 -9.11
C ASN A 48 -10.53 -16.29 -9.10
N SER A 49 -11.67 -16.67 -8.48
CA SER A 49 -12.83 -15.78 -8.31
C SER A 49 -12.50 -14.50 -7.54
N PHE A 50 -11.49 -14.49 -6.68
CA PHE A 50 -11.05 -13.29 -5.94
C PHE A 50 -10.34 -12.27 -6.83
N ALA A 51 -9.73 -12.69 -7.95
CA ALA A 51 -8.97 -11.78 -8.81
C ALA A 51 -9.87 -10.86 -9.66
N THR A 52 -11.05 -11.33 -10.07
CA THR A 52 -11.95 -10.57 -10.95
C THR A 52 -12.39 -9.22 -10.35
N PRO A 53 -12.95 -9.14 -9.13
CA PRO A 53 -13.36 -7.85 -8.56
C PRO A 53 -12.18 -6.92 -8.30
N VAL A 54 -11.01 -7.46 -7.93
CA VAL A 54 -9.78 -6.68 -7.76
C VAL A 54 -9.34 -6.05 -9.08
N LEU A 55 -9.28 -6.85 -10.15
CA LEU A 55 -8.89 -6.37 -11.48
C LEU A 55 -9.87 -5.35 -12.03
N ASN A 56 -11.18 -5.55 -11.85
CA ASN A 56 -12.19 -4.59 -12.28
C ASN A 56 -11.98 -3.23 -11.59
N LYS A 57 -11.88 -3.22 -10.26
CA LYS A 57 -11.68 -2.00 -9.48
C LYS A 57 -10.40 -1.26 -9.87
N LEU A 58 -9.30 -1.99 -10.07
CA LEU A 58 -8.02 -1.44 -10.52
C LEU A 58 -8.11 -0.85 -11.92
N ASN A 59 -8.65 -1.58 -12.90
CA ASN A 59 -8.76 -1.13 -14.28
C ASN A 59 -9.69 0.09 -14.41
N GLU A 60 -10.79 0.13 -13.66
CA GLU A 60 -11.72 1.27 -13.62
C GLU A 60 -11.07 2.57 -13.11
N ASN A 61 -10.00 2.46 -12.33
CA ASN A 61 -9.33 3.61 -11.70
C ASN A 61 -7.93 3.90 -12.25
N TYR A 62 -7.36 3.02 -13.07
CA TYR A 62 -5.97 3.09 -13.51
C TYR A 62 -5.63 4.45 -14.16
N ASP A 63 -6.33 4.80 -15.23
CA ASP A 63 -6.07 6.04 -15.96
C ASP A 63 -6.33 7.29 -15.13
N ARG A 64 -7.37 7.25 -14.27
CA ARG A 64 -7.71 8.37 -13.40
C ARG A 64 -6.60 8.65 -12.41
N ILE A 65 -6.12 7.64 -11.67
CA ILE A 65 -5.08 7.80 -10.66
C ILE A 65 -3.76 8.23 -11.31
N LEU A 66 -3.40 7.65 -12.47
CA LEU A 66 -2.22 8.08 -13.21
C LEU A 66 -2.31 9.54 -13.62
N ALA A 67 -3.44 9.95 -14.20
CA ALA A 67 -3.65 11.33 -14.62
C ALA A 67 -3.65 12.31 -13.44
N ASP A 68 -4.29 11.94 -12.32
CA ASP A 68 -4.34 12.75 -11.09
C ASP A 68 -2.94 12.99 -10.52
N LEU A 69 -2.04 12.02 -10.68
CA LEU A 69 -0.64 12.09 -10.25
C LEU A 69 0.35 12.51 -11.36
N GLU A 70 -0.15 13.08 -12.46
CA GLU A 70 0.64 13.58 -13.60
C GLU A 70 1.55 12.53 -14.26
N LEU A 71 1.11 11.28 -14.30
CA LEU A 71 1.78 10.16 -14.97
C LEU A 71 0.98 9.69 -16.19
N THR A 72 1.68 9.21 -17.20
CA THR A 72 1.08 8.68 -18.45
C THR A 72 1.15 7.16 -18.53
N SER A 73 2.10 6.54 -17.84
CA SER A 73 2.26 5.09 -17.76
C SER A 73 3.14 4.75 -16.56
N ILE A 74 3.00 3.52 -16.07
CA ILE A 74 3.87 2.94 -15.04
C ILE A 74 4.22 1.50 -15.44
N PRO A 75 5.29 0.91 -14.88
CA PRO A 75 5.55 -0.52 -15.06
C PRO A 75 4.37 -1.36 -14.56
N LYS A 76 4.19 -2.54 -15.17
CA LYS A 76 3.18 -3.52 -14.75
C LYS A 76 3.32 -3.84 -13.25
N VAL A 77 2.21 -3.83 -12.53
CA VAL A 77 2.15 -3.99 -11.07
C VAL A 77 1.78 -5.43 -10.71
N SER A 78 2.53 -6.03 -9.79
CA SER A 78 2.21 -7.32 -9.20
C SER A 78 1.39 -7.13 -7.92
N VAL A 79 0.27 -7.83 -7.81
CA VAL A 79 -0.56 -7.92 -6.60
C VAL A 79 -0.47 -9.35 -6.09
N GLN A 80 -0.05 -9.51 -4.83
CA GLN A 80 0.00 -10.80 -4.17
C GLN A 80 -0.99 -10.80 -3.01
N ILE A 81 -1.84 -11.82 -2.96
CA ILE A 81 -2.99 -11.90 -2.06
C ILE A 81 -2.88 -13.18 -1.23
N TRP A 82 -2.81 -13.04 0.09
CA TRP A 82 -2.79 -14.15 1.05
C TRP A 82 -4.15 -14.33 1.70
N ASN A 83 -4.51 -15.57 2.03
CA ASN A 83 -5.67 -15.85 2.87
C ASN A 83 -5.27 -16.00 4.34
N ASP A 84 -4.08 -16.56 4.56
CA ASP A 84 -3.55 -16.83 5.89
C ASP A 84 -2.79 -15.62 6.42
N GLU A 85 -3.19 -15.16 7.61
CA GLU A 85 -2.58 -14.00 8.25
C GLU A 85 -1.14 -14.25 8.67
N THR A 86 -0.81 -15.48 9.08
CA THR A 86 0.55 -15.82 9.49
C THR A 86 1.51 -15.76 8.30
N HIS A 87 1.10 -16.30 7.16
CA HIS A 87 1.88 -16.22 5.93
C HIS A 87 2.06 -14.77 5.45
N PHE A 88 1.01 -13.96 5.47
CA PHE A 88 1.09 -12.53 5.17
C PHE A 88 2.04 -11.77 6.10
N GLN A 89 1.95 -12.00 7.41
CA GLN A 89 2.82 -11.36 8.39
C GLN A 89 4.28 -11.83 8.27
N ASN A 90 4.51 -13.09 7.89
CA ASN A 90 5.85 -13.60 7.61
C ASN A 90 6.46 -12.95 6.36
N ASP A 91 5.66 -12.79 5.30
CA ASP A 91 6.05 -12.06 4.09
C ASP A 91 6.39 -10.60 4.43
N MET A 92 5.53 -9.92 5.19
CA MET A 92 5.78 -8.55 5.67
C MET A 92 7.07 -8.45 6.49
N LYS A 93 7.29 -9.35 7.45
CA LYS A 93 8.53 -9.38 8.25
C LYS A 93 9.76 -9.53 7.38
N SER A 94 9.69 -10.41 6.38
CA SER A 94 10.77 -10.69 5.45
C SER A 94 11.08 -9.48 4.58
N ALA A 95 10.04 -8.82 4.06
CA ALA A 95 10.14 -7.70 3.15
C ALA A 95 10.58 -6.40 3.84
N LEU A 96 10.02 -6.09 5.01
CA LEU A 96 10.17 -4.80 5.70
C LEU A 96 11.03 -4.87 6.97
N GLY A 97 11.36 -6.07 7.45
CA GLY A 97 12.06 -6.27 8.72
C GLY A 97 11.19 -6.02 9.96
N VAL A 98 9.90 -5.72 9.81
CA VAL A 98 8.95 -5.43 10.89
C VAL A 98 7.54 -5.94 10.54
N ASN A 99 6.71 -6.17 11.55
CA ASN A 99 5.28 -6.43 11.37
C ASN A 99 4.48 -5.20 11.79
N TYR A 100 3.50 -4.86 10.98
CA TYR A 100 2.46 -3.88 11.29
C TYR A 100 1.18 -4.65 11.61
N TRP A 101 0.98 -4.94 12.89
CA TRP A 101 -0.11 -5.80 13.35
C TRP A 101 -1.46 -5.13 13.08
N GLY A 102 -2.34 -5.82 12.34
CA GLY A 102 -3.63 -5.28 11.91
C GLY A 102 -3.60 -4.56 10.56
N SER A 103 -2.44 -4.38 9.92
CA SER A 103 -2.39 -4.00 8.51
C SER A 103 -2.97 -5.12 7.64
N THR A 104 -3.74 -4.72 6.62
CA THR A 104 -4.30 -5.61 5.60
C THR A 104 -3.62 -5.45 4.24
N GLY A 105 -2.67 -4.53 4.13
CA GLY A 105 -2.01 -4.16 2.88
C GLY A 105 -0.70 -3.42 3.11
N TYR A 106 0.26 -3.66 2.22
CA TYR A 106 1.46 -2.84 2.12
C TYR A 106 2.05 -2.88 0.71
N VAL A 107 2.84 -1.87 0.38
CA VAL A 107 3.67 -1.84 -0.83
C VAL A 107 5.11 -2.17 -0.48
N TYR A 108 5.72 -3.09 -1.24
CA TYR A 108 7.15 -3.39 -1.09
C TYR A 108 8.03 -2.41 -1.86
N ASN A 109 7.55 -2.00 -3.04
CA ASN A 109 8.18 -1.01 -3.91
C ASN A 109 7.14 -0.50 -4.92
N GLY A 110 7.54 0.40 -5.84
CA GLY A 110 6.65 0.97 -6.86
C GLY A 110 6.09 -0.01 -7.91
N THR A 111 6.17 -1.33 -7.71
CA THR A 111 5.59 -2.33 -8.62
C THR A 111 4.96 -3.52 -7.88
N ASN A 112 4.94 -3.51 -6.54
CA ASN A 112 4.60 -4.67 -5.74
C ASN A 112 3.62 -4.32 -4.62
N ILE A 113 2.41 -4.84 -4.73
CA ILE A 113 1.35 -4.79 -3.72
C ILE A 113 1.28 -6.14 -3.01
N ARG A 114 1.11 -6.11 -1.69
CA ARG A 114 0.98 -7.26 -0.80
C ARG A 114 -0.26 -7.05 0.06
N VAL A 115 -1.23 -7.95 -0.01
CA VAL A 115 -2.49 -7.78 0.74
C VAL A 115 -2.95 -9.08 1.38
N LEU A 116 -3.62 -8.91 2.52
CA LEU A 116 -4.32 -9.97 3.21
C LEU A 116 -5.80 -9.93 2.81
N ASN A 117 -6.33 -11.07 2.38
CA ASN A 117 -7.73 -11.21 2.03
C ASN A 117 -8.62 -10.98 3.26
N ARG A 118 -9.26 -9.81 3.28
CA ARG A 118 -10.21 -9.36 4.30
C ARG A 118 -11.42 -8.71 3.62
N ASN A 119 -12.34 -8.20 4.42
CA ASN A 119 -13.48 -7.45 3.90
C ASN A 119 -13.00 -6.29 3.03
N ASP A 120 -13.64 -6.14 1.88
CA ASP A 120 -13.34 -5.11 0.88
C ASP A 120 -11.93 -5.15 0.26
N LEU A 121 -11.44 -6.38 0.00
CA LEU A 121 -10.18 -6.63 -0.72
C LEU A 121 -9.97 -5.74 -1.96
N PRO A 122 -10.96 -5.54 -2.88
CA PRO A 122 -10.76 -4.67 -4.03
C PRO A 122 -10.43 -3.22 -3.66
N GLN A 123 -11.05 -2.68 -2.61
CA GLN A 123 -10.79 -1.34 -2.11
C GLN A 123 -9.40 -1.24 -1.46
N THR A 124 -9.02 -2.22 -0.63
CA THR A 124 -7.67 -2.28 -0.05
C THR A 124 -6.59 -2.32 -1.14
N VAL A 125 -6.78 -3.12 -2.19
CA VAL A 125 -5.81 -3.17 -3.31
C VAL A 125 -5.76 -1.84 -4.06
N LEU A 126 -6.88 -1.11 -4.18
CA LEU A 126 -6.89 0.21 -4.81
C LEU A 126 -6.11 1.24 -3.98
N HIS A 127 -6.25 1.22 -2.65
CA HIS A 127 -5.43 2.03 -1.72
C HIS A 127 -3.94 1.76 -1.90
N GLU A 128 -3.54 0.49 -1.89
CA GLU A 128 -2.13 0.12 -2.12
C GLU A 128 -1.64 0.45 -3.54
N PHE A 129 -2.54 0.47 -4.52
CA PHE A 129 -2.19 0.90 -5.88
C PHE A 129 -1.88 2.40 -5.93
N ALA A 130 -2.64 3.25 -5.23
CA ALA A 130 -2.32 4.68 -5.13
C ALA A 130 -0.95 4.93 -4.51
N HIS A 131 -0.55 4.13 -3.51
CA HIS A 131 0.81 4.13 -2.97
C HIS A 131 1.87 3.76 -4.02
N VAL A 132 1.62 2.70 -4.80
CA VAL A 132 2.50 2.30 -5.92
C VAL A 132 2.68 3.44 -6.92
N VAL A 133 1.60 4.09 -7.34
CA VAL A 133 1.65 5.21 -8.30
C VAL A 133 2.41 6.41 -7.69
N SER A 134 2.19 6.69 -6.41
CA SER A 134 2.90 7.77 -5.70
C SER A 134 4.43 7.54 -5.68
N LEU A 135 4.88 6.29 -5.56
CA LEU A 135 6.30 5.93 -5.63
C LEU A 135 6.89 6.09 -7.05
N GLN A 136 6.06 6.13 -8.09
CA GLN A 136 6.50 6.47 -9.46
C GLN A 136 6.72 7.97 -9.63
N VAL A 137 5.97 8.81 -8.88
CA VAL A 137 6.23 10.26 -8.81
C VAL A 137 7.52 10.54 -8.03
N ASN A 138 7.69 9.90 -6.87
CA ASN A 138 8.87 10.05 -6.03
C ASN A 138 9.18 8.77 -5.26
N ARG A 139 10.30 8.11 -5.60
CA ARG A 139 10.72 6.84 -4.98
C ARG A 139 11.05 6.94 -3.49
N GLN A 140 11.27 8.14 -2.96
CA GLN A 140 11.59 8.38 -1.55
C GLN A 140 10.38 8.79 -0.70
N PHE A 141 9.17 8.77 -1.29
CA PHE A 141 7.95 9.24 -0.65
C PHE A 141 7.33 8.25 0.34
N GLY A 142 7.65 6.95 0.22
CA GLY A 142 7.07 5.89 1.05
C GLY A 142 7.15 6.19 2.54
N ASN A 143 5.98 6.31 3.19
CA ASN A 143 5.82 6.64 4.61
C ASN A 143 6.61 7.88 5.07
N ASN A 144 6.85 8.85 4.17
CA ASN A 144 7.73 9.99 4.40
C ASN A 144 7.15 11.30 3.80
N PRO A 145 6.34 12.04 4.57
CA PRO A 145 5.80 11.71 5.89
C PRO A 145 4.59 10.78 5.81
N ARG A 146 4.34 10.01 6.88
CA ARG A 146 3.20 9.08 7.00
C ARG A 146 1.87 9.76 6.72
N TRP A 147 1.65 10.94 7.30
CA TRP A 147 0.36 11.63 7.17
C TRP A 147 0.02 11.87 5.69
N PHE A 148 1.00 12.27 4.87
CA PHE A 148 0.73 12.58 3.46
C PHE A 148 0.77 11.34 2.59
N TRP A 149 1.64 10.38 2.93
CA TRP A 149 1.66 9.05 2.32
C TRP A 149 0.26 8.43 2.31
N GLU A 150 -0.39 8.36 3.48
CA GLU A 150 -1.74 7.81 3.63
C GLU A 150 -2.81 8.73 3.03
N ALA A 151 -2.69 10.06 3.20
CA ALA A 151 -3.67 10.99 2.65
C ALA A 151 -3.81 10.87 1.13
N VAL A 152 -2.69 10.68 0.41
CA VAL A 152 -2.72 10.47 -1.05
C VAL A 152 -3.48 9.19 -1.39
N ALA A 153 -3.17 8.09 -0.72
CA ALA A 153 -3.83 6.81 -1.02
C ALA A 153 -5.32 6.82 -0.69
N LEU A 154 -5.72 7.39 0.46
CA LEU A 154 -7.12 7.50 0.84
C LEU A 154 -7.92 8.35 -0.15
N TYR A 155 -7.34 9.46 -0.64
CA TYR A 155 -7.99 10.30 -1.64
C TYR A 155 -8.14 9.58 -2.98
N GLU A 156 -7.06 9.00 -3.49
CA GLU A 156 -7.06 8.31 -4.77
C GLU A 156 -7.90 7.03 -4.74
N ALA A 157 -8.02 6.36 -3.60
CA ALA A 157 -8.91 5.21 -3.45
C ALA A 157 -10.38 5.62 -3.25
N GLY A 158 -10.64 6.87 -2.86
CA GLY A 158 -11.99 7.35 -2.55
C GLY A 158 -12.47 6.95 -1.15
N ASP A 159 -11.56 6.67 -0.22
CA ASP A 159 -11.83 6.28 1.17
C ASP A 159 -12.26 7.50 2.02
N PHE A 160 -13.45 8.00 1.72
CA PHE A 160 -14.03 9.15 2.39
C PHE A 160 -14.85 8.74 3.62
N VAL A 161 -14.45 9.26 4.79
CA VAL A 161 -15.27 9.25 5.99
C VAL A 161 -15.90 10.62 6.18
N HIS A 162 -17.23 10.67 6.22
CA HIS A 162 -17.94 11.94 6.37
C HIS A 162 -17.58 12.61 7.72
N PRO A 163 -17.12 13.87 7.75
CA PRO A 163 -16.63 14.51 8.99
C PRO A 163 -17.61 14.54 10.16
N ARG A 164 -18.92 14.59 9.88
CA ARG A 164 -19.98 14.51 10.90
C ARG A 164 -20.03 13.19 11.67
N ASN A 165 -19.40 12.13 11.15
CA ASN A 165 -19.32 10.83 11.81
C ASN A 165 -18.04 10.69 12.67
N ILE A 166 -17.23 11.76 12.77
CA ILE A 166 -15.95 11.77 13.48
C ILE A 166 -16.08 12.71 14.68
N SER A 167 -16.27 12.14 15.88
CA SER A 167 -16.61 12.89 17.09
C SER A 167 -15.65 14.04 17.40
N TYR A 168 -14.34 13.79 17.37
CA TYR A 168 -13.35 14.82 17.67
C TYR A 168 -13.38 15.98 16.66
N LEU A 169 -13.74 15.75 15.39
CA LEU A 169 -13.90 16.85 14.42
C LEU A 169 -15.15 17.67 14.74
N THR A 170 -16.27 17.02 15.09
CA THR A 170 -17.50 17.71 15.48
C THR A 170 -17.36 18.51 16.78
N GLU A 171 -16.44 18.11 17.66
CA GLU A 171 -16.07 18.83 18.88
C GLU A 171 -15.02 19.94 18.63
N GLY A 172 -14.52 20.09 17.39
CA GLY A 172 -13.52 21.08 17.02
C GLY A 172 -12.06 20.71 17.37
N ASN A 173 -11.83 19.46 17.82
CA ASN A 173 -10.55 18.87 18.23
C ASN A 173 -9.83 18.22 17.03
N PHE A 174 -9.39 19.05 16.08
CA PHE A 174 -8.67 18.60 14.89
C PHE A 174 -7.24 18.12 15.25
N PRO A 175 -6.78 16.98 14.69
CA PRO A 175 -5.42 16.48 14.94
C PRO A 175 -4.37 17.34 14.24
N THR A 176 -3.17 17.45 14.80
CA THR A 176 -2.02 18.08 14.13
C THR A 176 -1.38 17.12 13.12
N LEU A 177 -0.60 17.64 12.18
CA LEU A 177 0.18 16.80 11.26
C LEU A 177 1.22 15.96 12.01
N GLU A 178 1.77 16.47 13.10
CA GLU A 178 2.66 15.70 13.98
C GLU A 178 1.94 14.49 14.58
N GLU A 179 0.72 14.70 15.10
CA GLU A 179 -0.13 13.62 15.61
C GLU A 179 -0.42 12.58 14.53
N LEU A 180 -0.81 13.03 13.33
CA LEU A 180 -1.09 12.15 12.19
C LEU A 180 0.14 11.44 11.63
N ASN A 181 1.34 11.91 11.95
CA ASN A 181 2.60 11.32 11.52
C ASN A 181 3.18 10.28 12.51
N THR A 182 2.51 10.05 13.64
CA THR A 182 2.90 9.02 14.62
C THR A 182 2.90 7.62 14.00
N ASP A 183 3.73 6.71 14.52
CA ASP A 183 3.87 5.37 13.93
C ASP A 183 2.58 4.53 14.04
N PHE A 184 2.30 3.69 13.03
CA PHE A 184 1.12 2.84 12.98
C PHE A 184 0.96 1.96 14.23
N ASN A 185 2.06 1.36 14.71
CA ASN A 185 2.04 0.47 15.88
C ASN A 185 1.87 1.23 17.20
N GLN A 186 1.95 2.56 17.21
CA GLN A 186 1.64 3.38 18.38
C GLN A 186 0.13 3.65 18.52
N GLY A 187 -0.70 3.11 17.61
CA GLY A 187 -2.14 3.05 17.75
C GLY A 187 -2.91 4.28 17.27
N ASN A 188 -2.23 5.30 16.73
CA ASN A 188 -2.93 6.43 16.14
C ASN A 188 -3.37 6.12 14.70
N GLN A 189 -4.67 5.88 14.56
CA GLN A 189 -5.34 5.53 13.32
C GLN A 189 -6.17 6.71 12.76
N LYS A 190 -6.10 7.91 13.37
CA LYS A 190 -6.88 9.07 12.92
C LYS A 190 -6.60 9.45 11.48
N ILE A 191 -5.38 9.19 10.97
CA ILE A 191 -5.04 9.48 9.58
C ILE A 191 -5.99 8.78 8.59
N TYR A 192 -6.44 7.56 8.87
CA TYR A 192 -7.39 6.83 8.02
C TYR A 192 -8.81 7.42 8.03
N GLN A 193 -9.13 8.27 9.01
CA GLN A 193 -10.42 8.96 9.07
C GLN A 193 -10.39 10.32 8.38
N VAL A 194 -9.22 10.95 8.29
CA VAL A 194 -9.10 12.36 7.85
C VAL A 194 -8.20 12.57 6.64
N GLY A 195 -7.43 11.56 6.21
CA GLY A 195 -6.46 11.69 5.12
C GLY A 195 -7.09 12.11 3.80
N TYR A 196 -8.27 11.58 3.46
CA TYR A 196 -9.04 12.06 2.30
C TYR A 196 -9.28 13.58 2.35
N LEU A 197 -9.67 14.10 3.52
CA LEU A 197 -9.99 15.52 3.70
C LEU A 197 -8.76 16.41 3.55
N LEU A 198 -7.57 15.92 3.95
CA LEU A 198 -6.30 16.63 3.78
C LEU A 198 -5.94 16.80 2.31
N SER A 199 -6.00 15.71 1.54
CA SER A 199 -5.76 15.75 0.09
C SER A 199 -6.79 16.60 -0.63
N GLU A 200 -8.06 16.47 -0.25
CA GLU A 200 -9.13 17.29 -0.82
C GLU A 200 -8.90 18.78 -0.56
N TYR A 201 -8.51 19.15 0.66
CA TYR A 201 -8.13 20.53 0.99
C TYR A 201 -6.98 21.02 0.12
N ILE A 202 -5.91 20.22 -0.02
CA ILE A 202 -4.74 20.60 -0.83
C ILE A 202 -5.15 20.86 -2.28
N ILE A 203 -5.95 19.95 -2.86
CA ILE A 203 -6.40 20.04 -4.24
C ILE A 203 -7.38 21.20 -4.42
N ASN A 204 -8.28 21.45 -3.46
CA ASN A 204 -9.24 22.53 -3.54
C ASN A 204 -8.59 23.91 -3.47
N THR A 205 -7.59 24.07 -2.60
CA THR A 205 -6.95 25.37 -2.34
C THR A 205 -5.81 25.67 -3.32
N TRP A 206 -5.01 24.67 -3.70
CA TRP A 206 -3.81 24.89 -4.53
C TRP A 206 -3.81 24.12 -5.87
N GLY A 207 -4.77 23.23 -6.10
CA GLY A 207 -4.89 22.44 -7.33
C GLY A 207 -4.02 21.18 -7.36
N LYS A 208 -4.31 20.29 -8.32
CA LYS A 208 -3.65 18.99 -8.47
C LYS A 208 -2.14 19.08 -8.68
N SER A 209 -1.64 20.04 -9.46
CA SER A 209 -0.18 20.17 -9.66
C SER A 209 0.58 20.50 -8.38
N LYS A 210 -0.05 21.21 -7.43
CA LYS A 210 0.55 21.46 -6.11
C LYS A 210 0.46 20.26 -5.19
N PHE A 211 -0.61 19.48 -5.29
CA PHE A 211 -0.71 18.16 -4.65
C PHE A 211 0.42 17.22 -5.11
N VAL A 212 0.67 17.12 -6.41
CA VAL A 212 1.81 16.34 -6.95
C VAL A 212 3.16 16.92 -6.55
N LEU A 213 3.31 18.25 -6.49
CA LEU A 213 4.54 18.88 -5.98
C LEU A 213 4.82 18.51 -4.51
N MET A 214 3.78 18.35 -3.69
CA MET A 214 3.95 17.85 -2.33
C MET A 214 4.50 16.42 -2.33
N ILE A 215 4.06 15.54 -3.23
CA ILE A 215 4.61 14.19 -3.36
C ILE A 215 6.10 14.26 -3.75
N LYS A 216 6.43 15.10 -4.75
CA LYS A 216 7.81 15.33 -5.24
C LYS A 216 8.76 15.87 -4.16
N THR A 217 8.24 16.49 -3.12
CA THR A 217 9.03 17.15 -2.06
C THR A 217 8.87 16.52 -0.68
N ASN A 218 8.32 15.31 -0.58
CA ASN A 218 8.04 14.63 0.69
C ASN A 218 7.23 15.54 1.64
N ALA A 219 6.14 16.09 1.12
CA ALA A 219 5.23 16.99 1.80
C ALA A 219 5.88 18.22 2.47
N ASN A 220 6.93 18.78 1.88
CA ASN A 220 7.48 20.05 2.35
C ASN A 220 6.47 21.19 2.09
N ILE A 221 5.66 21.50 3.10
CA ILE A 221 4.54 22.46 3.01
C ILE A 221 5.04 23.85 2.61
N SER A 222 6.12 24.34 3.22
CA SER A 222 6.65 25.68 2.91
C SER A 222 7.10 25.79 1.47
N THR A 223 7.84 24.78 0.97
CA THR A 223 8.34 24.77 -0.42
C THR A 223 7.21 24.58 -1.42
N SER A 224 6.26 23.68 -1.12
CA SER A 224 5.20 23.32 -2.07
C SER A 224 4.10 24.36 -2.14
N LEU A 225 3.64 24.84 -0.98
CA LEU A 225 2.41 25.61 -0.81
C LEU A 225 2.66 27.07 -0.40
N GLY A 226 3.87 27.41 0.04
CA GLY A 226 4.22 28.79 0.44
C GLY A 226 3.64 29.22 1.79
N VAL A 227 3.23 28.26 2.64
CA VAL A 227 2.67 28.50 3.98
C VAL A 227 3.45 27.76 5.05
N THR A 228 3.28 28.14 6.31
CA THR A 228 3.81 27.39 7.45
C THR A 228 2.91 26.18 7.77
N THR A 229 3.43 25.21 8.52
CA THR A 229 2.63 24.07 9.01
C THR A 229 1.41 24.55 9.82
N GLY A 230 1.58 25.52 10.72
CA GLY A 230 0.46 26.03 11.52
C GLY A 230 -0.61 26.75 10.67
N GLN A 231 -0.21 27.47 9.62
CA GLN A 231 -1.16 28.05 8.66
C GLN A 231 -1.90 26.98 7.87
N PHE A 232 -1.19 25.91 7.47
CA PHE A 232 -1.80 24.78 6.79
C PHE A 232 -2.85 24.08 7.66
N GLU A 233 -2.53 23.76 8.91
CA GLU A 233 -3.44 23.11 9.86
C GLU A 233 -4.66 23.97 10.17
N ALA A 234 -4.46 25.28 10.38
CA ALA A 234 -5.56 26.21 10.60
C ALA A 234 -6.49 26.29 9.39
N GLY A 235 -5.93 26.45 8.18
CA GLY A 235 -6.73 26.51 6.95
C GLY A 235 -7.43 25.19 6.63
N TRP A 236 -6.81 24.06 6.94
CA TRP A 236 -7.45 22.74 6.81
C TRP A 236 -8.67 22.62 7.73
N LYS A 237 -8.54 23.02 9.00
CA LYS A 237 -9.66 23.07 9.95
C LYS A 237 -10.79 23.96 9.43
N GLU A 238 -10.47 25.16 8.94
CA GLU A 238 -11.45 26.08 8.35
C GLU A 238 -12.16 25.46 7.14
N PHE A 239 -11.41 24.83 6.24
CA PHE A 239 -11.96 24.14 5.07
C PHE A 239 -12.95 23.05 5.46
N VAL A 240 -12.57 22.12 6.35
CA VAL A 240 -13.44 21.02 6.76
C VAL A 240 -14.67 21.55 7.49
N THR A 241 -14.48 22.53 8.38
CA THR A 241 -15.58 23.14 9.14
C THR A 241 -16.57 23.80 8.19
N GLY A 242 -16.08 24.68 7.31
CA GLY A 242 -16.88 25.44 6.35
C GLY A 242 -17.64 24.56 5.37
N LYS A 243 -17.02 23.48 4.89
CA LYS A 243 -17.60 22.61 3.86
C LYS A 243 -18.54 21.53 4.42
N TYR A 244 -18.23 20.97 5.58
CA TYR A 244 -18.92 19.76 6.07
C TYR A 244 -19.66 19.94 7.41
N LEU A 245 -19.26 20.91 8.23
CA LEU A 245 -19.77 21.06 9.60
C LEU A 245 -20.62 22.32 9.81
N VAL A 246 -20.73 23.23 8.83
CA VAL A 246 -21.69 24.34 8.92
C VAL A 246 -23.13 23.80 8.84
N GLY A 247 -24.01 24.31 9.70
CA GLY A 247 -25.44 23.97 9.73
C GLY A 247 -25.82 22.70 10.50
N SER A 248 -24.94 22.24 11.41
CA SER A 248 -25.25 21.23 12.43
C SER A 248 -25.83 21.85 13.70
#